data_AF-A0A1U8JPC9-F1
#
_entry.id   AF-A0A1U8JPC9-F1
#
_cell.length_a   1.000
_cell.length_b   1.000
_cell.length_c   1.000
_cell.angle_alpha   90.00
_cell.angle_beta   90.00
_cell.angle_gamma   90.00
#
_symmetry.space_group_name_H-M   'P 1'
#
loop_
_entity.id
_entity.type
_entity.pdbx_description
1 polymer ?
#
loop_
_entity_poly.entity_id
_entity_poly.type
_entity_poly.pdbx_seq_one_letter_code
_entity_poly.pdbx_strand_id
1 'polypeptide(L)'
;MESELVLHNGGCHCKKVRWHVQAPTSVVAWKCNCSNCSMRGTIHFVVPRQRFELLGDSEEFITTYTFGTHTAKHTFCKVCGITSFYTQRSNPDGIAVTLACLDPGTLSHVEIRNFDELSSSVLWYETNPVQVGSGIQDKLVLTIVVVGIDSELVLHYGCCHCKNVRWHVQAPTSVVAWKCNCSNCSMTGTTHFVVPRQRFELLGDSEEFITTYTFGTHTAKYTFCKVCGITSFYTQRSNPNGIAATLAC
;
A
#
# COMPACT_ATOMS: atom_id res chain seq x y z
N MET A 1 -11.18 11.20 31.77
CA MET A 1 -9.86 11.84 31.62
C MET A 1 -9.53 11.79 30.14
N GLU A 2 -9.32 12.95 29.52
CA GLU A 2 -8.73 12.98 28.18
C GLU A 2 -7.30 12.45 28.33
N SER A 3 -6.95 11.43 27.54
CA SER A 3 -5.61 10.85 27.56
C SER A 3 -4.59 11.91 27.15
N GLU A 4 -3.48 12.01 27.87
CA GLU A 4 -2.37 12.92 27.56
C GLU A 4 -1.95 12.77 26.09
N LEU A 5 -1.86 13.91 25.39
CA LEU A 5 -1.40 13.95 24.02
C LEU A 5 0.11 14.08 24.00
N VAL A 6 0.74 13.28 23.15
CA VAL A 6 2.18 13.39 22.86
C VAL A 6 2.38 13.73 21.39
N LEU A 7 3.58 14.21 21.08
CA LEU A 7 3.99 14.49 19.72
C LEU A 7 4.53 13.21 19.06
N HIS A 8 3.86 12.77 17.99
CA HIS A 8 4.32 11.67 17.14
C HIS A 8 4.91 12.23 15.85
N ASN A 9 6.09 11.73 15.49
CA ASN A 9 6.77 12.11 14.25
C ASN A 9 6.57 11.04 13.19
N GLY A 10 6.53 11.45 11.93
CA GLY A 10 6.40 10.50 10.84
C GLY A 10 6.71 11.09 9.47
N GLY A 11 6.58 10.26 8.45
CA GLY A 11 6.81 10.68 7.08
C GLY A 11 6.87 9.54 6.08
N CYS A 12 7.13 9.89 4.82
CA CYS A 12 7.31 8.92 3.75
C CYS A 12 8.66 8.20 3.85
N HIS A 13 8.82 7.13 3.07
CA HIS A 13 10.02 6.30 3.08
C HIS A 13 11.31 7.08 2.74
N CYS A 14 11.27 7.95 1.74
CA CYS A 14 12.44 8.75 1.33
C CYS A 14 12.71 9.97 2.24
N LYS A 15 11.91 10.16 3.29
CA LYS A 15 12.02 11.26 4.29
C LYS A 15 11.90 12.68 3.72
N LYS A 16 11.51 12.83 2.45
CA LYS A 16 11.18 14.13 1.85
C LYS A 16 9.81 14.69 2.28
N VAL A 17 8.91 13.82 2.73
CA VAL A 17 7.63 14.23 3.34
C VAL A 17 7.70 13.88 4.81
N ARG A 18 7.58 14.89 5.67
CA ARG A 18 7.70 14.82 7.12
C ARG A 18 6.57 15.60 7.77
N TRP A 19 6.07 15.08 8.87
CA TRP A 19 4.96 15.68 9.62
C TRP A 19 5.07 15.35 11.10
N HIS A 20 4.36 16.10 11.92
CA HIS A 20 4.13 15.81 13.33
C HIS A 20 2.62 15.74 13.59
N VAL A 21 2.20 14.85 14.50
CA VAL A 21 0.82 14.81 15.00
C VAL A 21 0.75 14.77 16.51
N GLN A 22 -0.23 15.44 17.08
CA GLN A 22 -0.57 15.30 18.50
C GLN A 22 -1.67 14.25 18.66
N ALA A 23 -1.34 13.14 19.31
CA ALA A 23 -2.26 12.05 19.60
C ALA A 23 -1.89 11.36 20.92
N PRO A 24 -2.79 10.57 21.52
CA PRO A 24 -2.44 9.73 22.66
C PRO A 24 -1.46 8.62 22.26
N THR A 25 -0.69 8.12 23.23
CA THR A 25 0.19 6.95 23.02
C THR A 25 -0.57 5.65 22.73
N SER A 26 -1.87 5.61 23.04
CA SER A 26 -2.80 4.53 22.73
C SER A 26 -3.80 4.99 21.67
N VAL A 27 -3.79 4.37 20.49
CA VAL A 27 -4.64 4.77 19.36
C VAL A 27 -5.51 3.64 18.83
N VAL A 28 -6.67 4.00 18.29
CA VAL A 28 -7.48 3.11 17.44
C VAL A 28 -7.15 3.40 15.99
N ALA A 29 -6.65 2.41 15.27
CA ALA A 29 -6.33 2.48 13.87
C ALA A 29 -7.29 1.63 13.03
N TRP A 30 -7.50 2.03 11.79
CA TRP A 30 -8.51 1.48 10.91
C TRP A 30 -7.87 0.87 9.67
N LYS A 31 -8.34 -0.34 9.34
CA LYS A 31 -8.06 -1.02 8.07
C LYS A 31 -9.32 -0.94 7.21
N CYS A 32 -9.27 -0.09 6.20
CA CYS A 32 -10.36 0.08 5.23
C CYS A 32 -10.19 -0.89 4.06
N ASN A 33 -11.29 -1.50 3.61
CA ASN A 33 -11.30 -2.45 2.50
C ASN A 33 -11.78 -1.88 1.15
N CYS A 34 -11.98 -0.56 1.04
CA CYS A 34 -12.35 0.05 -0.25
C CYS A 34 -11.25 -0.17 -1.31
N SER A 35 -11.61 -0.08 -2.60
CA SER A 35 -10.73 -0.42 -3.72
C SER A 35 -9.36 0.25 -3.66
N ASN A 36 -9.28 1.54 -3.28
CA ASN A 36 -8.01 2.26 -3.17
C ASN A 36 -7.24 1.89 -1.90
N CYS A 37 -7.91 1.78 -0.74
CA CYS A 37 -7.24 1.48 0.53
C CYS A 37 -6.68 0.05 0.55
N SER A 38 -7.43 -0.92 0.01
CA SER A 38 -6.97 -2.31 -0.14
C SER A 38 -5.70 -2.39 -1.00
N MET A 39 -5.62 -1.64 -2.10
CA MET A 39 -4.42 -1.61 -2.96
C MET A 39 -3.22 -0.92 -2.30
N ARG A 40 -3.45 0.06 -1.40
CA ARG A 40 -2.38 0.73 -0.63
C ARG A 40 -1.93 -0.04 0.59
N GLY A 41 -2.74 -0.99 1.07
CA GLY A 41 -2.47 -1.76 2.29
C GLY A 41 -2.30 -0.91 3.55
N THR A 42 -2.87 0.30 3.60
CA THR A 42 -2.65 1.25 4.70
C THR A 42 -3.57 0.97 5.89
N ILE A 43 -2.99 0.99 7.09
CA ILE A 43 -3.70 1.01 8.38
C ILE A 43 -3.40 2.36 9.02
N HIS A 44 -4.44 3.09 9.43
CA HIS A 44 -4.30 4.49 9.80
C HIS A 44 -5.14 4.86 11.02
N PHE A 45 -4.64 5.77 11.86
CA PHE A 45 -5.47 6.45 12.86
C PHE A 45 -5.72 7.89 12.42
N VAL A 46 -6.78 8.50 12.94
CA VAL A 46 -7.24 9.82 12.51
C VAL A 46 -7.04 10.82 13.63
N VAL A 47 -6.46 11.96 13.30
CA VAL A 47 -6.38 13.13 14.19
C VAL A 47 -7.17 14.31 13.60
N PRO A 48 -7.72 15.21 14.43
CA PRO A 48 -8.22 16.49 13.94
C PRO A 48 -7.13 17.25 13.16
N ARG A 49 -7.51 17.96 12.10
CA ARG A 49 -6.54 18.72 11.28
C ARG A 49 -5.68 19.69 12.08
N GLN A 50 -6.21 20.33 13.13
CA GLN A 50 -5.41 21.25 13.96
C GLN A 50 -4.30 20.54 14.76
N ARG A 51 -4.36 19.21 14.89
CA ARG A 51 -3.34 18.39 15.56
C ARG A 51 -2.32 17.80 14.58
N PHE A 52 -2.35 18.18 13.31
CA PHE A 52 -1.42 17.73 12.28
C PHE A 52 -0.63 18.92 11.74
N GLU A 53 0.69 18.77 11.63
CA GLU A 53 1.58 19.76 11.04
C GLU A 53 2.46 19.10 9.98
N LEU A 54 2.47 19.66 8.77
CA LEU A 54 3.40 19.28 7.70
C LEU A 54 4.67 20.14 7.82
N LEU A 55 5.84 19.52 7.74
CA LEU A 55 7.11 20.18 8.09
C LEU A 55 7.97 20.54 6.89
N GLY A 56 8.66 21.68 6.97
CA GLY A 56 9.67 22.11 6.00
C GLY A 56 9.14 22.08 4.56
N ASP A 57 9.97 21.63 3.63
CA ASP A 57 9.64 21.60 2.20
C ASP A 57 8.78 20.39 1.80
N SER A 58 8.14 19.72 2.76
CA SER A 58 7.37 18.48 2.49
C SER A 58 6.25 18.68 1.48
N GLU A 59 5.64 19.86 1.45
CA GLU A 59 4.58 20.23 0.49
C GLU A 59 5.06 20.09 -0.97
N GLU A 60 6.35 20.33 -1.24
CA GLU A 60 6.92 20.19 -2.59
C GLU A 60 6.95 18.75 -3.08
N PHE A 61 6.94 17.78 -2.16
CA PHE A 61 7.13 16.37 -2.48
C PHE A 61 5.85 15.55 -2.43
N ILE A 62 4.71 16.16 -2.14
CA ILE A 62 3.41 15.49 -2.17
C ILE A 62 2.69 15.68 -3.51
N THR A 63 1.81 14.75 -3.81
CA THR A 63 0.77 14.87 -4.84
C THR A 63 -0.49 14.20 -4.33
N THR A 64 -1.65 14.56 -4.89
CA THR A 64 -2.95 14.11 -4.38
C THR A 64 -3.77 13.48 -5.48
N TYR A 65 -4.24 12.26 -5.21
CA TYR A 65 -5.19 11.55 -6.04
C TYR A 65 -6.59 11.61 -5.43
N THR A 66 -7.59 11.87 -6.26
CA THR A 66 -9.01 11.88 -5.88
C THR A 66 -9.84 11.13 -6.90
N PHE A 67 -10.95 10.55 -6.46
CA PHE A 67 -11.90 9.84 -7.31
C PHE A 67 -13.29 9.85 -6.65
N GLY A 68 -14.31 9.36 -7.35
CA GLY A 68 -15.67 9.26 -6.82
C GLY A 68 -16.23 10.63 -6.47
N THR A 69 -16.56 10.87 -5.19
CA THR A 69 -17.07 12.16 -4.73
C THR A 69 -16.01 13.26 -4.67
N HIS A 70 -14.73 12.93 -4.91
CA HIS A 70 -13.57 13.82 -4.78
C HIS A 70 -13.37 14.43 -3.38
N THR A 71 -14.11 13.96 -2.36
CA THR A 71 -13.97 14.38 -0.96
C THR A 71 -12.69 13.85 -0.35
N ALA A 72 -12.43 12.54 -0.49
CA ALA A 72 -11.17 11.95 -0.04
C ALA A 72 -10.00 12.51 -0.86
N LYS A 73 -8.93 12.88 -0.16
CA LYS A 73 -7.68 13.38 -0.75
C LYS A 73 -6.58 12.39 -0.43
N HIS A 74 -6.33 11.45 -1.35
CA HIS A 74 -5.26 10.45 -1.18
C HIS A 74 -3.91 11.07 -1.54
N THR A 75 -3.31 11.72 -0.55
CA THR A 75 -2.00 12.37 -0.66
C THR A 75 -0.87 11.34 -0.54
N PHE A 76 0.15 11.43 -1.39
CA PHE A 76 1.30 10.55 -1.35
C PHE A 76 2.56 11.24 -1.81
N CYS A 77 3.72 10.70 -1.43
CA CYS A 77 5.01 11.24 -1.86
C CYS A 77 5.26 10.94 -3.34
N LYS A 78 5.42 11.98 -4.17
CA LYS A 78 5.70 11.83 -5.62
C LYS A 78 7.05 11.18 -5.94
N VAL A 79 7.93 11.07 -4.94
CA VAL A 79 9.27 10.45 -5.08
C VAL A 79 9.26 8.95 -4.77
N CYS A 80 8.57 8.52 -3.71
CA CYS A 80 8.60 7.10 -3.26
C CYS A 80 7.25 6.39 -3.28
N GLY A 81 6.15 7.09 -3.63
CA GLY A 81 4.80 6.50 -3.74
C GLY A 81 4.08 6.30 -2.40
N ILE A 82 4.75 6.47 -1.27
CA ILE A 82 4.16 6.23 0.07
C ILE A 82 3.08 7.26 0.41
N THR A 83 1.91 6.77 0.80
CA THR A 83 0.85 7.53 1.46
C THR A 83 1.11 7.55 2.97
N SER A 84 1.84 8.56 3.43
CA SER A 84 2.12 8.71 4.87
C SER A 84 0.94 9.33 5.63
N PHE A 85 0.10 10.09 4.95
CA PHE A 85 -1.15 10.64 5.47
C PHE A 85 -2.13 10.91 4.33
N TYR A 86 -3.41 11.05 4.63
CA TYR A 86 -4.44 11.45 3.66
C TYR A 86 -5.68 12.03 4.36
N THR A 87 -6.55 12.72 3.61
CA THR A 87 -7.87 13.14 4.11
C THR A 87 -8.92 12.11 3.69
N GLN A 88 -9.66 11.58 4.65
CA GLN A 88 -10.72 10.59 4.43
C GLN A 88 -12.00 11.24 3.91
N ARG A 89 -12.82 10.46 3.21
CA ARG A 89 -14.17 10.90 2.80
C ARG A 89 -15.11 11.09 3.99
N SER A 90 -15.11 10.15 4.93
CA SER A 90 -16.01 10.13 6.10
C SER A 90 -15.65 11.15 7.17
N ASN A 91 -14.40 11.64 7.17
CA ASN A 91 -13.92 12.66 8.09
C ASN A 91 -13.04 13.68 7.34
N PRO A 92 -13.64 14.63 6.60
CA PRO A 92 -12.90 15.59 5.78
C PRO A 92 -12.10 16.61 6.61
N ASP A 93 -12.48 16.82 7.88
CA ASP A 93 -11.79 17.70 8.83
C ASP A 93 -10.67 16.98 9.59
N GLY A 94 -10.52 15.67 9.37
CA GLY A 94 -9.46 14.85 9.94
C GLY A 94 -8.32 14.58 8.97
N ILE A 95 -7.17 14.21 9.55
CA ILE A 95 -6.02 13.65 8.83
C ILE A 95 -5.81 12.22 9.30
N ALA A 96 -5.89 11.28 8.36
CA ALA A 96 -5.55 9.88 8.60
C ALA A 96 -4.06 9.69 8.37
N VAL A 97 -3.32 9.30 9.41
CA VAL A 97 -1.88 9.02 9.35
C VAL A 97 -1.62 7.52 9.32
N THR A 98 -0.78 7.08 8.38
CA THR A 98 -0.45 5.66 8.20
C THR A 98 0.48 5.20 9.32
N LEU A 99 0.10 4.14 10.06
CA LEU A 99 0.87 3.62 11.19
C LEU A 99 2.31 3.26 10.82
N ALA A 100 2.50 2.58 9.70
CA ALA A 100 3.82 2.17 9.22
C ALA A 100 4.75 3.35 8.84
N CYS A 101 4.22 4.58 8.82
CA CYS A 101 4.95 5.80 8.51
C CYS A 101 5.32 6.62 9.75
N LEU A 102 4.94 6.17 10.94
CA LEU A 102 5.43 6.73 12.19
C LEU A 102 6.91 6.41 12.38
N ASP A 103 7.66 7.35 12.93
CA ASP A 103 8.98 7.05 13.45
C ASP A 103 8.85 6.28 14.79
N PRO A 104 9.87 5.50 15.19
CA PRO A 104 9.81 4.70 16.40
C PRO A 104 9.58 5.51 17.69
N GLY A 105 8.91 4.90 18.67
CA GLY A 105 9.13 5.23 20.09
C GLY A 105 8.04 6.00 20.83
N THR A 106 6.89 6.31 20.20
CA THR A 106 5.85 7.15 20.85
C THR A 106 4.50 6.44 21.05
N LEU A 107 4.22 5.34 20.36
CA LEU A 107 3.02 4.53 20.59
C LEU A 107 3.29 3.42 21.61
N SER A 108 2.39 3.28 22.57
CA SER A 108 2.39 2.22 23.59
C SER A 108 1.35 1.13 23.30
N HIS A 109 0.24 1.49 22.65
CA HIS A 109 -0.83 0.57 22.30
C HIS A 109 -1.50 0.96 20.98
N VAL A 110 -1.85 -0.04 20.18
CA VAL A 110 -2.59 0.14 18.93
C VAL A 110 -3.69 -0.90 18.86
N GLU A 111 -4.94 -0.46 18.88
CA GLU A 111 -6.10 -1.30 18.55
C GLU A 111 -6.37 -1.17 17.04
N ILE A 112 -6.39 -2.29 16.31
CA ILE A 112 -6.71 -2.29 14.87
C ILE A 112 -8.15 -2.75 14.67
N ARG A 113 -8.97 -1.91 14.03
CA ARG A 113 -10.36 -2.20 13.66
C ARG A 113 -10.52 -2.26 12.14
N ASN A 114 -11.45 -3.08 11.67
CA ASN A 114 -11.82 -3.11 10.25
C ASN A 114 -12.93 -2.10 9.99
N PHE A 115 -12.87 -1.45 8.84
CA PHE A 115 -13.92 -0.58 8.34
C PHE A 115 -14.42 -1.11 7.01
N ASP A 116 -15.65 -1.60 7.00
CA ASP A 116 -16.29 -2.17 5.83
C ASP A 116 -17.02 -1.06 5.05
N GLU A 117 -16.42 -0.66 3.94
CA GLU A 117 -16.96 0.39 3.07
C GLU A 117 -17.49 -0.17 1.73
N LEU A 118 -17.62 -1.50 1.63
CA LEU A 118 -18.17 -2.15 0.45
C LEU A 118 -19.65 -1.76 0.28
N SER A 119 -19.93 -0.88 -0.69
CA SER A 119 -21.24 -0.90 -1.35
C SER A 119 -21.43 -2.28 -1.94
N SER A 120 -22.60 -2.87 -1.75
CA SER A 120 -22.99 -4.27 -1.99
C SER A 120 -22.88 -4.79 -3.44
N SER A 121 -21.86 -4.40 -4.22
CA SER A 121 -21.73 -4.75 -5.65
C SER A 121 -20.30 -5.00 -6.15
N VAL A 122 -19.32 -5.21 -5.28
CA VAL A 122 -18.00 -5.69 -5.74
C VAL A 122 -17.63 -6.99 -5.04
N LEU A 123 -17.90 -8.10 -5.73
CA LEU A 123 -17.44 -9.43 -5.36
C LEU A 123 -15.90 -9.47 -5.53
N TRP A 124 -15.16 -9.12 -4.49
CA TRP A 124 -13.78 -9.58 -4.36
C TRP A 124 -13.83 -10.88 -3.55
N TYR A 125 -13.31 -11.94 -4.17
CA TYR A 125 -12.98 -13.25 -3.61
C TYR A 125 -13.09 -13.33 -2.07
N GLU A 126 -13.89 -14.28 -1.57
CA GLU A 126 -13.98 -14.61 -0.14
C GLU A 126 -12.60 -15.03 0.37
N THR A 127 -11.83 -14.10 0.93
CA THR A 127 -10.74 -14.45 1.82
C THR A 127 -11.36 -14.87 3.14
N ASN A 128 -11.46 -16.17 3.38
CA ASN A 128 -11.77 -16.67 4.71
C ASN A 128 -10.73 -16.14 5.71
N PRO A 129 -11.14 -15.50 6.81
CA PRO A 129 -10.20 -14.97 7.80
C PRO A 129 -9.53 -16.14 8.54
N VAL A 130 -8.22 -16.30 8.34
CA VAL A 130 -7.40 -17.19 9.18
C VAL A 130 -7.12 -16.47 10.51
N GLN A 131 -7.50 -17.10 11.61
CA GLN A 131 -7.20 -16.66 12.98
C GLN A 131 -5.68 -16.48 13.14
N VAL A 132 -5.26 -15.27 13.50
CA VAL A 132 -3.86 -14.93 13.75
C VAL A 132 -3.47 -15.46 15.13
N GLY A 133 -2.88 -16.65 15.16
CA GLY A 133 -2.14 -17.14 16.32
C GLY A 133 -0.79 -16.45 16.41
N SER A 134 -0.45 -15.94 17.59
CA SER A 134 0.84 -15.32 17.88
C SER A 134 1.99 -16.32 17.72
N GLY A 135 2.80 -16.16 16.67
CA GLY A 135 4.11 -16.80 16.55
C GLY A 135 4.37 -17.42 15.18
N ILE A 136 5.52 -17.04 14.63
CA ILE A 136 6.25 -17.68 13.53
C ILE A 136 5.83 -17.23 12.10
N GLN A 137 6.66 -16.31 11.56
CA GLN A 137 6.90 -15.98 10.14
C GLN A 137 5.68 -16.03 9.19
N ASP A 138 5.13 -14.86 8.90
CA ASP A 138 4.04 -14.60 7.94
C ASP A 138 4.34 -15.11 6.51
N LYS A 139 4.10 -16.39 6.25
CA LYS A 139 3.80 -16.90 4.91
C LYS A 139 2.29 -16.85 4.72
N LEU A 140 1.80 -15.84 4.02
CA LEU A 140 0.44 -15.85 3.50
C LEU A 140 0.41 -16.83 2.31
N VAL A 141 0.09 -18.10 2.56
CA VAL A 141 -0.21 -19.05 1.49
C VAL A 141 -1.64 -18.80 1.04
N LEU A 142 -1.81 -17.93 0.03
CA LEU A 142 -3.05 -17.89 -0.74
C LEU A 142 -3.14 -19.19 -1.53
N THR A 143 -3.83 -20.19 -0.97
CA THR A 143 -4.12 -21.42 -1.69
C THR A 143 -5.32 -21.16 -2.60
N ILE A 144 -5.07 -20.84 -3.87
CA ILE A 144 -6.10 -20.99 -4.90
C ILE A 144 -6.19 -22.49 -5.16
N VAL A 145 -7.14 -23.17 -4.53
CA VAL A 145 -7.38 -24.61 -4.77
C VAL A 145 -8.16 -24.75 -6.07
N VAL A 146 -7.46 -25.09 -7.15
CA VAL A 146 -8.03 -25.95 -8.20
C VAL A 146 -7.02 -27.06 -8.43
N VAL A 147 -7.43 -28.29 -8.10
CA VAL A 147 -6.62 -29.49 -8.27
C VAL A 147 -6.57 -29.78 -9.77
N GLY A 148 -5.41 -29.56 -10.37
CA GLY A 148 -5.13 -29.84 -11.78
C GLY A 148 -3.63 -30.02 -11.96
N ILE A 149 -3.22 -31.29 -12.00
CA ILE A 149 -1.93 -31.74 -12.50
C ILE A 149 -1.90 -31.37 -14.00
N ASP A 150 -0.81 -30.74 -14.43
CA ASP A 150 -0.59 -30.04 -15.72
C ASP A 150 -1.01 -28.56 -15.74
N SER A 151 -0.16 -27.68 -15.17
CA SER A 151 -0.49 -26.25 -15.11
C SER A 151 -0.22 -25.55 -16.44
N GLU A 152 -1.22 -25.51 -17.32
CA GLU A 152 -1.23 -24.51 -18.41
C GLU A 152 -1.04 -23.11 -17.83
N LEU A 153 -0.20 -22.31 -18.48
CA LEU A 153 -0.01 -20.91 -18.11
C LEU A 153 -1.24 -20.12 -18.58
N VAL A 154 -1.82 -19.34 -17.68
CA VAL A 154 -2.93 -18.43 -17.98
C VAL A 154 -2.48 -16.98 -17.84
N LEU A 155 -3.22 -16.07 -18.45
CA LEU A 155 -3.01 -14.64 -18.31
C LEU A 155 -3.71 -14.12 -17.05
N HIS A 156 -2.93 -13.53 -16.15
CA HIS A 156 -3.41 -12.77 -15.01
C HIS A 156 -3.23 -11.29 -15.29
N TYR A 157 -4.24 -10.46 -15.05
CA TYR A 157 -4.20 -9.04 -15.34
C TYR A 157 -4.11 -8.24 -14.06
N GLY A 158 -3.25 -7.22 -14.06
CA GLY A 158 -3.07 -6.32 -12.94
C GLY A 158 -3.18 -4.86 -13.34
N CYS A 159 -3.50 -4.02 -12.36
CA CYS A 159 -3.63 -2.59 -12.60
C CYS A 159 -3.40 -1.72 -11.36
N CYS A 160 -3.03 -0.46 -11.57
CA CYS A 160 -3.13 0.56 -10.54
C CYS A 160 -4.59 1.01 -10.36
N HIS A 161 -4.90 1.75 -9.29
CA HIS A 161 -6.28 2.15 -8.98
C HIS A 161 -6.94 2.95 -10.11
N CYS A 162 -6.21 3.92 -10.70
CA CYS A 162 -6.74 4.74 -11.78
C CYS A 162 -6.69 4.07 -13.17
N LYS A 163 -6.24 2.81 -13.25
CA LYS A 163 -6.14 2.01 -14.49
C LYS A 163 -5.21 2.57 -15.58
N ASN A 164 -4.44 3.60 -15.29
CA ASN A 164 -3.44 4.13 -16.22
C ASN A 164 -2.21 3.22 -16.35
N VAL A 165 -1.86 2.48 -15.28
CA VAL A 165 -0.84 1.45 -15.31
C VAL A 165 -1.55 0.12 -15.28
N ARG A 166 -1.38 -0.66 -16.35
CA ARG A 166 -1.97 -1.98 -16.56
C ARG A 166 -0.88 -2.91 -17.03
N TRP A 167 -0.99 -4.17 -16.65
CA TRP A 167 -0.07 -5.21 -17.06
C TRP A 167 -0.78 -6.55 -17.10
N HIS A 168 -0.17 -7.51 -17.77
CA HIS A 168 -0.52 -8.92 -17.62
C HIS A 168 0.71 -9.76 -17.31
N VAL A 169 0.48 -10.93 -16.72
CA VAL A 169 1.49 -11.96 -16.56
C VAL A 169 0.99 -13.33 -16.97
N GLN A 170 1.88 -14.13 -17.54
CA GLN A 170 1.65 -15.56 -17.75
C GLN A 170 2.16 -16.35 -16.54
N ALA A 171 1.25 -16.95 -15.79
CA ALA A 171 1.56 -17.76 -14.62
C ALA A 171 0.55 -18.91 -14.47
N PRO A 172 0.88 -19.99 -13.73
CA PRO A 172 -0.10 -20.99 -13.33
C PRO A 172 -1.30 -20.34 -12.61
N THR A 173 -2.43 -21.05 -12.56
CA THR A 173 -3.62 -20.63 -11.82
C THR A 173 -3.38 -20.49 -10.32
N SER A 174 -2.38 -21.17 -9.78
CA SER A 174 -1.93 -21.06 -8.39
C SER A 174 -0.52 -20.51 -8.33
N VAL A 175 -0.33 -19.39 -7.62
CA VAL A 175 0.97 -18.73 -7.46
C VAL A 175 1.33 -18.59 -5.99
N VAL A 176 2.62 -18.73 -5.69
CA VAL A 176 3.12 -18.42 -4.34
C VAL A 176 3.40 -16.93 -4.27
N ALA A 177 2.60 -16.24 -3.45
CA ALA A 177 2.77 -14.83 -3.17
C ALA A 177 3.46 -14.62 -1.82
N TRP A 178 4.16 -13.50 -1.67
CA TRP A 178 4.84 -13.14 -0.45
C TRP A 178 4.73 -11.64 -0.16
N LYS A 179 4.86 -11.33 1.12
CA LYS A 179 5.01 -9.96 1.61
C LYS A 179 6.46 -9.76 2.01
N CYS A 180 7.12 -8.79 1.38
CA CYS A 180 8.48 -8.43 1.78
C CYS A 180 8.44 -7.61 3.07
N ASN A 181 9.36 -7.87 3.99
CA ASN A 181 9.48 -7.16 5.27
C ASN A 181 10.43 -5.95 5.23
N CYS A 182 10.88 -5.52 4.05
CA CYS A 182 11.71 -4.32 3.95
C CYS A 182 10.93 -3.06 4.34
N SER A 183 11.66 -1.98 4.65
CA SER A 183 11.08 -0.71 5.10
C SER A 183 10.09 -0.10 4.11
N ASN A 184 10.28 -0.28 2.80
CA ASN A 184 9.35 0.21 1.79
C ASN A 184 8.08 -0.64 1.69
N CYS A 185 8.22 -1.98 1.58
CA CYS A 185 7.07 -2.88 1.45
C CYS A 185 6.19 -2.90 2.70
N SER A 186 6.78 -2.65 3.87
CA SER A 186 6.02 -2.48 5.12
C SER A 186 5.11 -1.25 5.08
N MET A 187 5.51 -0.19 4.35
CA MET A 187 4.71 1.04 4.18
C MET A 187 3.70 0.96 3.04
N THR A 188 3.95 0.16 1.99
CA THR A 188 2.99 -0.05 0.88
C THR A 188 2.03 -1.21 1.12
N GLY A 189 2.28 -2.03 2.16
CA GLY A 189 1.47 -3.19 2.52
C GLY A 189 1.34 -4.25 1.42
N THR A 190 2.17 -4.19 0.39
CA THR A 190 1.91 -4.87 -0.88
C THR A 190 2.36 -6.33 -0.85
N THR A 191 1.53 -7.20 -1.43
CA THR A 191 1.82 -8.61 -1.66
C THR A 191 2.19 -8.82 -3.12
N HIS A 192 3.24 -9.61 -3.36
CA HIS A 192 3.79 -9.82 -4.69
C HIS A 192 4.04 -11.29 -4.98
N PHE A 193 4.10 -11.65 -6.25
CA PHE A 193 4.63 -12.92 -6.73
C PHE A 193 5.62 -12.64 -7.87
N VAL A 194 6.64 -13.49 -8.03
CA VAL A 194 7.61 -13.31 -9.12
C VAL A 194 7.29 -14.23 -10.28
N VAL A 195 7.33 -13.64 -11.47
CA VAL A 195 7.35 -14.35 -12.75
C VAL A 195 8.64 -14.04 -13.49
N PRO A 196 9.06 -14.90 -14.43
CA PRO A 196 10.09 -14.54 -15.40
C PRO A 196 9.69 -13.28 -16.17
N ARG A 197 10.64 -12.38 -16.42
CA ARG A 197 10.43 -11.09 -17.09
C ARG A 197 9.74 -11.24 -18.46
N GLN A 198 10.09 -12.27 -19.21
CA GLN A 198 9.48 -12.58 -20.51
C GLN A 198 7.99 -12.93 -20.43
N ARG A 199 7.47 -13.20 -19.22
CA ARG A 199 6.06 -13.51 -18.95
C ARG A 199 5.32 -12.31 -18.37
N PHE A 200 5.86 -11.11 -18.42
CA PHE A 200 5.23 -9.88 -17.95
C PHE A 200 5.23 -8.85 -19.07
N GLU A 201 4.11 -8.15 -19.25
CA GLU A 201 3.99 -7.10 -20.24
C GLU A 201 3.20 -5.91 -19.66
N LEU A 202 3.68 -4.69 -19.94
CA LEU A 202 2.90 -3.47 -19.73
C LEU A 202 1.93 -3.28 -20.89
N LEU A 203 0.70 -2.87 -20.58
CA LEU A 203 -0.37 -2.75 -21.56
C LEU A 203 -0.60 -1.30 -22.00
N GLY A 204 -0.68 -1.07 -23.31
CA GLY A 204 -0.91 0.26 -23.89
C GLY A 204 0.10 1.28 -23.40
N ASP A 205 -0.36 2.51 -23.12
CA ASP A 205 0.52 3.63 -22.75
C ASP A 205 0.94 3.62 -21.26
N SER A 206 0.92 2.45 -20.61
CA SER A 206 1.20 2.32 -19.16
C SER A 206 2.57 2.86 -18.77
N GLU A 207 3.56 2.79 -19.66
CA GLU A 207 4.91 3.33 -19.45
C GLU A 207 4.93 4.83 -19.21
N GLU A 208 3.98 5.58 -19.77
CA GLU A 208 3.89 7.03 -19.56
C GLU A 208 3.50 7.37 -18.13
N PHE A 209 2.82 6.46 -17.42
CA PHE A 209 2.23 6.72 -16.10
C PHE A 209 3.02 6.12 -14.95
N ILE A 210 4.12 5.43 -15.21
CA ILE A 210 4.96 4.88 -14.16
C ILE A 210 6.05 5.87 -13.73
N THR A 211 6.44 5.75 -12.48
CA THR A 211 7.69 6.30 -11.93
C THR A 211 8.33 5.25 -11.04
N THR A 212 9.60 5.44 -10.70
CA THR A 212 10.37 4.41 -10.01
C THR A 212 11.14 4.95 -8.82
N TYR A 213 11.29 4.10 -7.81
CA TYR A 213 12.01 4.42 -6.58
C TYR A 213 12.98 3.29 -6.20
N THR A 214 14.18 3.69 -5.80
CA THR A 214 15.25 2.81 -5.29
C THR A 214 15.82 3.41 -4.02
N PHE A 215 16.29 2.57 -3.10
CA PHE A 215 16.90 3.01 -1.85
C PHE A 215 17.93 2.01 -1.34
N GLY A 216 18.67 2.40 -0.30
CA GLY A 216 19.65 1.54 0.37
C GLY A 216 20.72 1.05 -0.61
N THR A 217 20.90 -0.27 -0.69
CA THR A 217 21.85 -0.92 -1.60
C THR A 217 21.40 -0.94 -3.08
N HIS A 218 20.28 -0.30 -3.41
CA HIS A 218 19.67 -0.30 -4.74
C HIS A 218 19.38 -1.72 -5.27
N THR A 219 19.08 -2.65 -4.36
CA THR A 219 18.78 -4.05 -4.72
C THR A 219 17.44 -4.18 -5.43
N ALA A 220 16.48 -3.30 -5.16
CA ALA A 220 15.16 -3.34 -5.80
C ALA A 220 14.78 -1.98 -6.37
N LYS A 221 14.14 -2.01 -7.54
CA LYS A 221 13.55 -0.84 -8.21
C LYS A 221 12.03 -0.99 -8.21
N TYR A 222 11.38 -0.22 -7.35
CA TYR A 222 9.93 -0.22 -7.16
C TYR A 222 9.27 0.67 -8.19
N THR A 223 8.25 0.17 -8.87
CA THR A 223 7.49 0.90 -9.87
C THR A 223 6.09 1.16 -9.38
N PHE A 224 5.66 2.42 -9.42
CA PHE A 224 4.33 2.85 -9.01
C PHE A 224 3.74 3.86 -9.98
N CYS A 225 2.40 3.97 -9.97
CA CYS A 225 1.71 4.93 -10.82
C CYS A 225 1.94 6.36 -10.32
N LYS A 226 2.43 7.26 -11.18
CA LYS A 226 2.65 8.68 -10.85
C LYS A 226 1.37 9.47 -10.58
N VAL A 227 0.21 8.93 -10.97
CA VAL A 227 -1.11 9.55 -10.78
C VAL A 227 -1.75 9.12 -9.46
N CYS A 228 -1.87 7.82 -9.21
CA CYS A 228 -2.55 7.31 -8.00
C CYS A 228 -1.60 6.79 -6.92
N GLY A 229 -0.30 6.68 -7.16
CA GLY A 229 0.68 6.24 -6.15
C GLY A 229 0.70 4.74 -5.88
N ILE A 230 -0.19 3.94 -6.49
CA ILE A 230 -0.23 2.49 -6.27
C ILE A 230 1.03 1.82 -6.85
N THR A 231 1.75 1.09 -6.01
CA THR A 231 2.83 0.19 -6.42
C THR A 231 2.27 -0.92 -7.28
N SER A 232 2.85 -1.12 -8.47
CA SER A 232 2.36 -2.07 -9.47
C SER A 232 3.29 -3.28 -9.65
N PHE A 233 4.60 -3.08 -9.54
CA PHE A 233 5.59 -4.15 -9.58
C PHE A 233 6.95 -3.64 -9.11
N TYR A 234 7.91 -4.53 -8.93
CA TYR A 234 9.32 -4.15 -8.77
C TYR A 234 10.25 -5.17 -9.43
N THR A 235 11.46 -4.72 -9.76
CA THR A 235 12.55 -5.59 -10.23
C THR A 235 13.64 -5.69 -9.18
N GLN A 236 14.35 -6.81 -9.15
CA GLN A 236 15.42 -7.07 -8.19
C GLN A 236 16.76 -7.28 -8.90
N ARG A 237 17.84 -6.71 -8.37
CA ARG A 237 19.20 -6.89 -8.88
C ARG A 237 19.70 -8.33 -8.73
N SER A 238 19.30 -9.01 -7.65
CA SER A 238 19.63 -10.42 -7.40
C SER A 238 18.87 -11.39 -8.32
N ASN A 239 17.77 -10.94 -8.93
CA ASN A 239 17.00 -11.71 -9.90
C ASN A 239 16.67 -10.83 -11.12
N PRO A 240 17.66 -10.54 -11.99
CA PRO A 240 17.50 -9.60 -13.10
C PRO A 240 16.49 -10.08 -14.14
N ASN A 241 16.25 -11.40 -14.20
CA ASN A 241 15.29 -12.04 -15.09
C ASN A 241 13.91 -12.20 -14.46
N GLY A 242 13.71 -11.73 -13.22
CA GLY A 242 12.44 -11.80 -12.51
C GLY A 242 11.78 -10.44 -12.37
N ILE A 243 10.45 -10.45 -12.32
CA ILE A 243 9.63 -9.29 -11.99
C ILE A 243 8.62 -9.69 -10.91
N ALA A 244 8.58 -8.90 -9.84
CA ALA A 244 7.66 -9.10 -8.74
C ALA A 244 6.40 -8.26 -8.98
N ALA A 245 5.39 -8.88 -9.59
CA ALA A 245 4.11 -8.26 -9.88
C ALA A 245 3.25 -8.19 -8.60
N THR A 246 2.50 -7.11 -8.42
CA THR A 246 1.60 -6.98 -7.27
C THR A 246 0.31 -7.76 -7.49
N LEU A 247 -0.33 -8.25 -6.43
CA LEU A 247 -1.70 -8.78 -6.54
C LEU A 247 -2.75 -7.65 -6.57
N ALA A 248 -2.46 -6.56 -7.28
CA ALA A 248 -3.34 -5.41 -7.35
C ALA A 248 -4.18 -5.48 -8.63
N CYS A 249 -5.49 -5.71 -8.44
CA CYS A 249 -6.46 -6.27 -9.38
C CYS A 249 -6.45 -7.82 -9.36
#